data_AF-A0A3R6MQL5-F1
#
_entry.id   AF-A0A3R6MQL5-F1
#
_cell.length_a   1.000
_cell.length_b   1.000
_cell.length_c   1.000
_cell.angle_alpha   90.00
_cell.angle_beta   90.00
_cell.angle_gamma   90.00
#
_symmetry.space_group_name_H-M   'P 1'
#
loop_
_entity.id
_entity.type
_entity.pdbx_description
1 polymer ?
#
loop_
_entity_poly.entity_id
_entity_poly.type
_entity_poly.pdbx_seq_one_letter_code
_entity_poly.pdbx_strand_id
1 'polypeptide(L)'
;MGEVIKVLDWLLENLVQICTVVLELFGIIVLVSTAVSCFVQWIRNKRQLIRLNLAQGIALALEFKMGGEVLRTVVVREWSELGILGAIIVLRAMLTFLIHWEIKNEKRETQEEQGGKLE
;
A
#
# COMPACT_ATOMS: atom_id res chain seq x y z
N MET A 1 -5.14 35.77 22.30
CA MET A 1 -4.93 35.19 20.95
C MET A 1 -4.04 33.95 20.98
N GLY A 2 -2.92 33.93 21.73
CA GLY A 2 -2.03 32.76 21.78
C GLY A 2 -2.65 31.46 22.33
N GLU A 3 -3.57 31.53 23.31
CA GLU A 3 -4.28 30.33 23.81
C GLU A 3 -5.22 29.72 22.78
N VAL A 4 -5.96 30.54 22.02
CA VAL A 4 -6.90 30.07 21.00
C VAL A 4 -6.17 29.31 19.88
N ILE A 5 -4.99 29.82 19.48
CA ILE A 5 -4.16 29.17 18.46
C ILE A 5 -3.66 27.80 18.97
N LYS A 6 -3.17 27.72 20.21
CA LYS A 6 -2.73 26.45 20.82
C LYS A 6 -3.85 25.41 20.90
N VAL A 7 -5.05 25.83 21.26
CA VAL A 7 -6.22 24.93 21.31
C VAL A 7 -6.61 24.45 19.91
N LEU A 8 -6.52 25.33 18.91
CA LEU A 8 -6.84 24.99 17.52
C LEU A 8 -5.80 24.02 16.93
N ASP A 9 -4.51 24.24 17.17
CA ASP A 9 -3.44 23.33 16.74
C ASP A 9 -3.60 21.94 17.36
N TRP A 10 -3.84 21.87 18.68
CA TRP A 10 -4.08 20.59 19.38
C TRP A 10 -5.29 19.83 18.81
N LEU A 11 -6.37 20.55 18.49
CA LEU A 11 -7.58 19.96 17.92
C LEU A 11 -7.34 19.45 16.49
N LEU A 12 -6.58 20.21 15.70
CA LEU A 12 -6.23 19.88 14.32
C LEU A 12 -5.30 18.66 14.26
N GLU A 13 -4.26 18.62 15.09
CA GLU A 13 -3.34 17.47 15.22
C GLU A 13 -4.10 16.18 15.56
N ASN A 14 -4.96 16.24 16.57
CA ASN A 14 -5.71 15.08 17.03
C ASN A 14 -6.70 14.60 15.95
N LEU A 15 -7.38 15.54 15.27
CA LEU A 15 -8.29 15.23 14.17
C LEU A 15 -7.56 14.54 13.01
N VAL A 16 -6.42 15.08 12.58
CA VAL A 16 -5.65 14.50 11.48
C VAL A 16 -5.05 13.15 11.84
N GLN A 17 -4.61 12.97 13.08
CA GLN A 17 -4.16 11.66 13.56
C GLN A 17 -5.29 10.63 13.47
N ILE A 18 -6.50 10.98 13.91
CA ILE A 18 -7.68 10.11 13.79
C ILE A 18 -7.99 9.80 12.32
N CYS A 19 -8.04 10.81 11.45
CA CYS A 19 -8.30 10.63 10.02
C CYS A 19 -7.25 9.73 9.34
N THR A 20 -5.97 9.91 9.68
CA THR A 20 -4.87 9.10 9.15
C THR A 20 -5.05 7.63 9.51
N VAL A 21 -5.29 7.33 10.79
CA VAL A 21 -5.51 5.96 11.28
C VAL A 21 -6.73 5.33 10.60
N VAL A 22 -7.81 6.09 10.43
CA VAL A 22 -9.03 5.60 9.76
C VAL A 22 -8.76 5.26 8.30
N LEU A 23 -8.03 6.09 7.57
CA LEU A 23 -7.68 5.83 6.16
C LEU A 23 -6.76 4.62 6.02
N GLU A 24 -5.75 4.51 6.89
CA GLU A 24 -4.88 3.32 6.93
C GLU A 24 -5.70 2.05 7.19
N LEU A 25 -6.66 2.12 8.12
CA LEU A 25 -7.55 1.00 8.44
C LEU A 25 -8.36 0.56 7.21
N PHE A 26 -8.95 1.50 6.48
CA PHE A 26 -9.67 1.20 5.24
C PHE A 26 -8.77 0.56 4.19
N GLY A 27 -7.56 1.09 4.00
CA GLY A 27 -6.57 0.50 3.10
C GLY A 27 -6.25 -0.96 3.44
N ILE A 28 -6.04 -1.25 4.73
CA ILE A 28 -5.79 -2.63 5.22
C ILE A 28 -7.01 -3.53 4.98
N ILE A 29 -8.22 -3.07 5.29
CA ILE A 29 -9.45 -3.85 5.11
C ILE A 29 -9.66 -4.21 3.64
N VAL A 30 -9.48 -3.26 2.73
CA VAL A 30 -9.58 -3.49 1.28
C VAL A 30 -8.52 -4.49 0.83
N LEU A 31 -7.26 -4.28 1.22
CA LEU A 31 -6.15 -5.16 0.84
C LEU A 31 -6.40 -6.61 1.28
N VAL A 32 -6.79 -6.81 2.55
CA VAL A 32 -7.08 -8.13 3.13
C VAL A 32 -8.28 -8.76 2.42
N SER A 33 -9.36 -8.02 2.23
CA SER A 33 -10.58 -8.55 1.57
C SER A 33 -10.32 -8.98 0.13
N THR A 34 -9.55 -8.19 -0.63
CA THR A 34 -9.15 -8.55 -1.99
C THR A 34 -8.22 -9.76 -2.00
N ALA A 35 -7.24 -9.82 -1.08
CA ALA A 35 -6.32 -10.95 -0.97
C ALA A 35 -7.07 -12.26 -0.68
N VAL A 36 -7.98 -12.26 0.30
CA VAL A 36 -8.81 -13.42 0.64
C VAL A 36 -9.69 -13.83 -0.55
N SER A 37 -10.36 -12.87 -1.18
CA SER A 37 -11.23 -13.14 -2.34
C SER A 37 -10.46 -13.74 -3.52
N CYS A 38 -9.25 -13.24 -3.79
CA CYS A 38 -8.37 -13.76 -4.83
C CYS A 38 -7.86 -15.17 -4.48
N PHE A 39 -7.51 -15.43 -3.22
CA PHE A 39 -7.07 -16.73 -2.75
C PHE A 39 -8.17 -17.80 -2.89
N VAL A 40 -9.41 -17.47 -2.52
CA VAL A 40 -10.57 -18.35 -2.71
C VAL A 40 -10.86 -18.60 -4.20
N GLN A 41 -10.75 -17.58 -5.05
CA GLN A 41 -10.94 -17.78 -6.51
C GLN A 41 -9.83 -18.60 -7.15
N TRP A 42 -8.61 -18.48 -6.65
CA TRP A 42 -7.46 -19.28 -7.09
C TRP A 42 -7.68 -20.76 -6.84
N ILE A 43 -8.18 -21.11 -5.64
CA ILE A 43 -8.50 -22.50 -5.30
C ILE A 43 -9.67 -23.06 -6.13
N ARG A 44 -10.59 -22.19 -6.60
CA ARG A 44 -11.72 -22.55 -7.48
C ARG A 44 -11.36 -22.53 -8.97
N ASN A 45 -10.07 -22.48 -9.33
CA ASN A 45 -9.52 -22.58 -10.69
C ASN A 45 -10.02 -21.51 -11.72
N LYS A 46 -10.50 -20.34 -11.27
CA LYS A 46 -10.91 -19.23 -12.16
C LYS A 46 -9.73 -18.28 -12.45
N ARG A 47 -8.79 -18.70 -13.29
CA ARG A 47 -7.45 -18.07 -13.42
C ARG A 47 -7.41 -16.68 -14.08
N GLN A 48 -8.37 -16.33 -14.93
CA GLN A 48 -8.31 -15.10 -15.75
C GLN A 48 -8.64 -13.81 -14.98
N LEU A 49 -9.61 -13.82 -14.05
CA LEU A 49 -10.09 -12.61 -13.38
C LEU A 49 -9.29 -12.24 -12.11
N ILE A 50 -8.49 -13.17 -11.58
CA ILE A 50 -7.79 -13.00 -10.30
C ILE A 50 -6.73 -11.89 -10.36
N ARG A 51 -5.94 -11.82 -11.44
CA ARG A 51 -4.87 -10.82 -11.55
C ARG A 51 -5.42 -9.40 -11.62
N LEU A 52 -6.53 -9.21 -12.33
CA LEU A 52 -7.18 -7.90 -12.46
C LEU A 52 -7.77 -7.45 -11.12
N ASN A 53 -8.52 -8.32 -10.43
CA ASN A 53 -9.07 -8.03 -9.11
C ASN A 53 -7.98 -7.74 -8.07
N LEU A 54 -6.89 -8.51 -8.08
CA LEU A 54 -5.77 -8.30 -7.18
C LEU A 54 -5.09 -6.95 -7.44
N ALA A 55 -4.82 -6.62 -8.71
CA ALA A 55 -4.20 -5.34 -9.07
C ALA A 55 -5.09 -4.15 -8.67
N GLN A 56 -6.41 -4.25 -8.89
CA GLN A 56 -7.37 -3.21 -8.50
C GLN A 56 -7.44 -3.02 -6.97
N GLY A 57 -7.52 -4.11 -6.19
CA GLY A 57 -7.57 -3.98 -4.74
C GLY A 57 -6.25 -3.50 -4.12
N ILE A 58 -5.10 -3.86 -4.70
CA ILE A 58 -3.80 -3.31 -4.30
C ILE A 58 -3.74 -1.81 -4.61
N ALA A 59 -4.16 -1.39 -5.80
CA ALA A 59 -4.18 0.02 -6.17
C ALA A 59 -5.08 0.84 -5.22
N LEU A 60 -6.29 0.36 -4.95
CA LEU A 60 -7.23 1.02 -4.04
C LEU A 60 -6.68 1.11 -2.60
N ALA A 61 -6.06 0.04 -2.10
CA ALA A 61 -5.43 0.06 -0.78
C ALA A 61 -4.26 1.07 -0.70
N LEU A 62 -3.52 1.24 -1.80
CA LEU A 62 -2.44 2.23 -1.90
C LEU A 62 -2.98 3.66 -1.98
N GLU A 63 -4.09 3.90 -2.67
CA GLU A 63 -4.75 5.21 -2.69
C GLU A 63 -5.17 5.66 -1.29
N PHE A 64 -5.78 4.76 -0.50
CA PHE A 64 -6.14 5.06 0.90
C PHE A 64 -4.92 5.34 1.77
N LYS A 65 -3.84 4.57 1.57
CA LYS A 65 -2.60 4.75 2.32
C LYS A 65 -1.94 6.10 2.00
N MET A 66 -1.85 6.45 0.72
CA MET A 66 -1.34 7.75 0.28
C MET A 66 -2.19 8.91 0.80
N GLY A 67 -3.52 8.74 0.86
CA GLY A 67 -4.41 9.74 1.46
C GLY A 67 -4.08 10.04 2.93
N GLY A 68 -3.79 8.99 3.72
CA GLY A 68 -3.36 9.14 5.12
C GLY A 68 -2.00 9.82 5.25
N GLU A 69 -1.05 9.49 4.38
CA GLU A 69 0.27 10.13 4.33
C GLU A 69 0.16 11.62 3.99
N VAL A 70 -0.67 11.99 3.01
CA VAL A 70 -0.91 13.39 2.64
C VAL A 70 -1.50 14.17 3.82
N LEU A 71 -2.53 13.63 4.50
CA LEU A 71 -3.12 14.26 5.67
C LEU A 71 -2.08 14.54 6.77
N ARG A 72 -1.19 13.59 7.02
CA ARG A 72 -0.10 13.75 7.99
C ARG A 72 0.88 14.87 7.61
N THR A 73 1.22 15.00 6.33
CA THR A 73 2.12 16.06 5.82
C THR A 73 1.50 17.46 5.82
N VAL A 74 0.18 17.57 5.80
CA VAL A 74 -0.52 18.87 5.86
C VAL A 74 -0.42 19.51 7.25
N VAL A 75 -0.25 18.71 8.30
CA VAL A 75 -0.27 19.17 9.70
C VAL A 75 1.10 19.23 10.32
N VAL A 76 1.86 18.13 10.24
CA VAL A 76 3.19 18.06 10.83
C VAL A 76 4.17 18.71 9.86
N ARG A 77 4.43 20.00 10.02
CA ARG A 77 5.52 20.70 9.30
C ARG A 77 6.88 20.59 10.01
N GLU A 78 7.03 19.70 10.97
CA GLU A 78 8.32 19.39 11.58
C GLU A 78 9.10 18.40 10.70
N TRP A 79 10.11 18.93 10.01
CA TRP A 79 10.95 18.21 9.04
C TRP A 79 11.63 16.95 9.59
N SER A 80 11.89 16.87 10.90
CA SER A 80 12.64 15.77 11.51
C SER A 80 11.81 14.49 11.64
N GLU A 81 10.54 14.59 12.02
CA GLU A 81 9.66 13.43 12.19
C GLU A 81 9.11 12.93 10.85
N LEU A 82 8.80 13.85 9.94
CA LEU A 82 8.44 13.54 8.55
C LEU A 82 9.55 12.78 7.82
N GLY A 83 10.82 13.12 8.05
CA GLY A 83 11.95 12.45 7.41
C GLY A 83 12.06 10.97 7.78
N ILE A 84 11.86 10.63 9.05
CA ILE A 84 11.92 9.25 9.54
C ILE A 84 10.74 8.43 9.02
N LEU A 85 9.53 9.00 9.06
CA LEU A 85 8.33 8.33 8.55
C LEU A 85 8.43 8.10 7.05
N GLY A 86 8.87 9.10 6.28
CA GLY A 86 9.13 8.98 4.84
C GLY A 86 10.18 7.92 4.53
N ALA A 87 11.27 7.87 5.29
CA ALA A 87 12.30 6.85 5.13
C ALA A 87 11.75 5.42 5.33
N ILE A 88 10.90 5.21 6.34
CA ILE A 88 10.27 3.90 6.60
C ILE A 88 9.35 3.49 5.44
N ILE A 89 8.56 4.43 4.91
CA ILE A 89 7.66 4.18 3.78
C ILE A 89 8.45 3.82 2.51
N VAL A 90 9.50 4.58 2.21
CA VAL A 90 10.39 4.35 1.06
C VAL A 90 11.07 2.98 1.18
N LEU A 91 11.66 2.66 2.34
CA LEU A 91 12.24 1.35 2.62
C LEU A 91 11.25 0.23 2.37
N ARG A 92 10.01 0.38 2.84
CA ARG A 92 8.95 -0.62 2.68
C ARG A 92 8.55 -0.79 1.21
N ALA A 93 8.46 0.29 0.45
CA ALA A 93 8.17 0.25 -0.98
C ALA A 93 9.30 -0.44 -1.76
N MET A 94 10.56 -0.13 -1.44
CA MET A 94 11.73 -0.75 -2.07
C MET A 94 11.81 -2.26 -1.79
N LEU A 95 11.68 -2.68 -0.52
CA LEU A 95 11.66 -4.10 -0.15
C LEU A 95 10.54 -4.87 -0.85
N THR A 96 9.32 -4.31 -0.85
CA THR A 96 8.17 -4.96 -1.49
C THR A 96 8.33 -5.03 -3.01
N PHE A 97 8.91 -3.99 -3.64
CA PHE A 97 9.18 -3.95 -5.08
C PHE A 97 10.26 -4.94 -5.49
N LEU A 98 11.33 -5.07 -4.72
CA LEU A 98 12.39 -6.07 -4.96
C LEU A 98 11.82 -7.49 -4.98
N ILE A 99 11.01 -7.83 -3.98
CA ILE A 99 10.35 -9.14 -3.91
C ILE A 99 9.40 -9.33 -5.11
N HIS A 100 8.62 -8.32 -5.47
CA HIS A 100 7.72 -8.41 -6.63
C HIS A 100 8.48 -8.58 -7.95
N TRP A 101 9.64 -7.93 -8.09
CA TRP A 101 10.48 -8.03 -9.28
C TRP A 101 11.15 -9.40 -9.40
N GLU A 102 11.65 -9.94 -8.28
CA GLU A 102 12.22 -11.29 -8.19
C GLU A 102 11.19 -12.36 -8.60
N ILE A 103 9.97 -12.29 -8.04
CA ILE A 103 8.86 -13.20 -8.38
C ILE A 103 8.45 -13.06 -9.86
N LYS A 104 8.56 -11.87 -10.45
CA LYS A 104 8.25 -11.66 -11.87
C LYS A 104 9.33 -12.23 -12.79
N ASN A 105 10.59 -12.22 -12.36
CA ASN A 105 11.71 -12.71 -13.14
C ASN A 105 11.77 -14.24 -13.15
N GLU A 106 11.51 -14.88 -12.01
CA GLU A 106 11.50 -16.35 -11.90
C GLU A 106 10.43 -17.01 -12.80
N LYS A 107 9.32 -16.30 -13.08
CA LYS A 107 8.27 -16.79 -13.99
C LYS A 107 8.63 -16.71 -15.48
N ARG A 108 9.67 -15.97 -15.85
CA ARG A 108 10.13 -15.87 -17.25
C ARG A 108 11.11 -16.98 -17.59
N GLU A 109 11.90 -17.44 -16.62
CA GLU A 109 12.92 -18.47 -16.84
C GLU A 109 12.30 -19.87 -17.07
N THR A 110 11.12 -20.17 -16.51
CA THR A 110 10.46 -21.48 -16.73
C THR A 110 9.80 -21.64 -18.12
N GLN A 111 9.69 -20.59 -18.95
CA GLN A 111 9.14 -20.71 -20.31
C GLN A 111 10.21 -20.92 -21.40
N GLU A 112 11.47 -20.57 -21.17
CA GLU A 112 12.52 -20.73 -22.17
C GLU A 112 13.06 -22.17 -22.25
N GLU A 113 12.99 -22.96 -21.18
CA GLU A 113 13.44 -24.37 -21.20
C GLU A 113 12.49 -25.35 -21.92
N GLN A 114 11.23 -24.99 -22.18
CA GLN A 114 10.28 -25.86 -22.90
C GLN A 114 10.24 -25.62 -24.42
N GLY A 115 10.90 -24.58 -24.94
CA GLY A 115 10.96 -24.29 -26.38
C GLY A 115 12.09 -25.00 -27.13
N GLY A 116 13.10 -25.54 -26.43
CA GLY A 116 14.31 -26.12 -27.04
C GLY A 116 14.27 -27.64 -27.29
N LYS A 117 13.12 -28.31 -27.16
CA LYS A 117 12.99 -29.77 -27.38
C LYS A 117 12.24 -30.15 -28.68
N LEU A 118 12.04 -29.20 -29.59
CA LEU A 118 11.32 -29.43 -30.85
C LEU A 118 12.15 -29.13 -32.11
N GLU A 119 13.47 -28.99 -32.00
CA GLU A 119 14.38 -29.03 -33.17
C GLU A 119 15.24 -30.30 -33.16
#